data_AF-A0A7R7E5A0-F1
#
_entry.id   AF-A0A7R7E5A0-F1
#
_cell.length_a   1.000
_cell.length_b   1.000
_cell.length_c   1.000
_cell.angle_alpha   90.00
_cell.angle_beta   90.00
_cell.angle_gamma   90.00
#
_symmetry.space_group_name_H-M   'P 1'
#
loop_
_entity.id
_entity.type
_entity.pdbx_description
1 polymer ?
#
loop_
_entity_poly.entity_id
_entity_poly.type
_entity_poly.pdbx_seq_one_letter_code
_entity_poly.pdbx_strand_id
1 'polypeptide(L)'
;MAELKVRTRNAGALAVLPPGGLPTVTTPTGGMVDVVTQVSAPGFSPLDLLYASSAACMVLSARIAATRLGLADRLGEVKAGVTGDKAKDEPSRVETFHVKLEITGDLDTATKQRIIADAEDICTVSNTLRGAPALHATLG
;
A
#
# COMPACT_ATOMS: atom_id res chain seq x y z
N MET A 1 -12.20 -2.97 28.58
CA MET A 1 -12.08 -2.77 27.12
C MET A 1 -11.20 -1.54 26.91
N ALA A 2 -10.03 -1.69 26.27
CA ALA A 2 -9.14 -0.56 26.04
C ALA A 2 -9.74 0.30 24.92
N GLU A 3 -10.04 1.57 25.22
CA GLU A 3 -10.48 2.53 24.21
C GLU A 3 -9.41 2.67 23.13
N LEU A 4 -9.75 2.26 21.90
CA LEU A 4 -8.95 2.50 20.71
C LEU A 4 -8.92 4.02 20.47
N LYS A 5 -7.94 4.70 21.07
CA LYS A 5 -7.70 6.13 20.82
C LYS A 5 -7.23 6.28 19.37
N VAL A 6 -8.17 6.60 18.47
CA VAL A 6 -7.90 6.83 17.05
C VAL A 6 -6.98 8.04 16.94
N ARG A 7 -5.68 7.79 16.72
CA ARG A 7 -4.72 8.84 16.40
C ARG A 7 -4.85 9.15 14.91
N THR A 8 -5.57 10.22 14.58
CA THR A 8 -5.62 10.74 13.22
C THR A 8 -4.24 11.27 12.83
N ARG A 9 -3.60 10.65 11.84
CA ARG A 9 -2.38 11.19 11.23
C ARG A 9 -2.79 12.12 10.11
N ASN A 10 -2.09 13.24 9.96
CA ASN A 10 -2.23 14.08 8.77
C ASN A 10 -1.62 13.33 7.58
N ALA A 11 -2.48 12.82 6.69
CA ALA A 11 -2.10 12.02 5.54
C ALA A 11 -2.74 12.61 4.28
N GLY A 12 -1.98 12.64 3.19
CA GLY A 12 -2.39 13.20 1.92
C GLY A 12 -1.20 13.33 0.97
N ALA A 13 -1.47 13.77 -0.25
CA ALA A 13 -0.47 14.05 -1.26
C ALA A 13 -0.88 15.30 -2.06
N LEU A 14 0.08 16.18 -2.31
CA LEU A 14 -0.05 17.30 -3.25
C LEU A 14 0.84 17.02 -4.45
N ALA A 15 0.26 17.03 -5.65
CA ALA A 15 0.99 16.92 -6.90
C ALA A 15 0.99 18.27 -7.61
N VAL A 16 2.15 18.71 -8.09
CA VAL A 16 2.30 19.94 -8.91
C VAL A 16 2.94 19.57 -10.23
N LEU A 17 2.28 19.91 -11.34
CA LEU A 17 2.80 19.77 -12.70
C LEU A 17 3.16 21.15 -13.26
N PRO A 18 4.46 21.51 -13.33
CA PRO A 18 4.86 22.76 -13.95
C PRO A 18 4.72 22.69 -15.48
N PRO A 19 4.54 23.83 -16.17
CA PRO A 19 4.54 23.87 -17.62
C PRO A 19 5.80 23.21 -18.22
N GLY A 20 5.61 22.19 -19.07
CA GLY A 20 6.69 21.49 -19.74
C GLY A 20 7.55 20.56 -18.87
N GLY A 21 7.21 20.35 -17.60
CA GLY A 21 7.96 19.48 -16.69
C GLY A 21 7.23 18.18 -16.32
N LEU A 22 7.83 17.43 -15.38
CA LEU A 22 7.23 16.25 -14.77
C LEU A 22 6.55 16.60 -13.44
N PRO A 23 5.57 15.80 -12.98
CA PRO A 23 4.91 16.07 -11.71
C PRO A 23 5.84 15.75 -10.53
N THR A 24 5.81 16.62 -9.53
CA THR A 24 6.42 16.40 -8.21
C THR A 24 5.32 16.19 -7.17
N VAL A 25 5.49 15.20 -6.30
CA VAL A 25 4.52 14.90 -5.23
C VAL A 25 5.14 15.18 -3.86
N THR A 26 4.41 15.88 -2.98
CA THR A 26 4.78 16.10 -1.59
C THR A 26 3.68 15.62 -0.63
N THR A 27 4.06 15.24 0.59
CA THR A 27 3.13 14.89 1.67
C THR A 27 3.03 16.00 2.72
N PRO A 28 1.95 16.06 3.54
CA PRO A 28 1.85 17.02 4.64
C PRO A 28 2.98 16.92 5.68
N THR A 29 3.69 15.80 5.73
CA THR A 29 4.83 15.57 6.62
C THR A 29 6.17 15.94 5.98
N GLY A 30 6.16 16.55 4.79
CA GLY A 30 7.37 16.95 4.07
C GLY A 30 8.07 15.84 3.28
N GLY A 31 7.44 14.67 3.11
CA GLY A 31 7.94 13.64 2.21
C GLY A 31 7.82 14.08 0.76
N MET A 32 8.73 13.63 -0.11
CA MET A 32 8.76 13.98 -1.53
C MET A 32 9.04 12.74 -2.38
N VAL A 33 8.39 12.66 -3.55
CA VAL A 33 8.69 11.65 -4.57
C VAL A 33 8.54 12.26 -5.96
N ASP A 34 9.50 11.96 -6.83
CA ASP A 34 9.44 12.30 -8.25
C ASP A 34 8.64 11.25 -9.01
N VAL A 35 7.85 11.71 -9.98
CA VAL A 35 7.00 10.83 -10.79
C VAL A 35 7.50 10.80 -12.22
N VAL A 36 7.64 9.58 -12.76
CA VAL A 36 7.96 9.35 -14.17
C VAL A 36 6.70 9.00 -14.96
N THR A 37 6.68 9.38 -16.23
CA THR A 37 5.54 9.15 -17.13
C THR A 37 5.87 8.22 -18.29
N GLN A 38 7.16 7.97 -18.55
CA GLN A 38 7.63 7.07 -19.60
C GLN A 38 7.64 5.63 -19.09
N VAL A 39 7.09 4.70 -19.87
CA VAL A 39 6.88 3.29 -19.49
C VAL A 39 8.15 2.59 -18.99
N SER A 40 9.32 2.98 -19.51
CA SER A 40 10.61 2.36 -19.17
C SER A 40 11.58 3.31 -18.46
N ALA A 41 11.13 4.50 -18.04
CA ALA A 41 12.01 5.38 -17.27
C ALA A 41 12.20 4.85 -15.85
N PRO A 42 13.43 4.90 -15.30
CA PRO A 42 13.65 4.53 -13.90
C PRO A 42 12.97 5.54 -12.98
N GLY A 43 12.07 5.07 -12.12
CA GLY A 43 11.34 5.91 -11.17
C GLY A 43 9.97 5.33 -10.83
N PHE A 44 9.17 6.08 -10.07
CA PHE A 44 7.80 5.69 -9.75
C PHE A 44 6.83 6.31 -10.75
N SER A 45 6.06 5.49 -11.47
CA SER A 45 4.84 5.96 -12.11
C SER A 45 3.71 6.13 -11.08
N PRO A 46 2.60 6.80 -11.41
CA PRO A 46 1.44 6.86 -10.52
C PRO A 46 0.90 5.47 -10.13
N LEU A 47 0.96 4.48 -11.03
CA LEU A 47 0.58 3.11 -10.72
C LEU A 47 1.57 2.45 -9.77
N ASP A 48 2.87 2.69 -9.94
CA ASP A 48 3.87 2.17 -9.01
C ASP A 48 3.70 2.76 -7.61
N LEU A 49 3.32 4.04 -7.48
CA LEU A 49 2.99 4.64 -6.18
C LEU A 49 1.75 4.00 -5.53
N LEU A 50 0.76 3.63 -6.33
CA LEU A 50 -0.42 2.91 -5.87
C LEU A 50 -0.06 1.50 -5.38
N TYR A 51 0.72 0.75 -6.16
CA TYR A 51 1.22 -0.57 -5.77
C TYR A 51 2.17 -0.51 -4.57
N ALA A 52 3.06 0.49 -4.52
CA ALA A 52 3.98 0.72 -3.40
C ALA A 52 3.23 1.02 -2.10
N SER A 53 2.15 1.81 -2.17
CA SER A 53 1.31 2.10 -1.01
C SER A 53 0.68 0.82 -0.45
N SER A 54 0.18 -0.06 -1.33
CA SER A 54 -0.36 -1.37 -0.94
C SER A 54 0.73 -2.29 -0.37
N ALA A 55 1.86 -2.44 -1.06
CA ALA A 55 2.98 -3.27 -0.64
C ALA A 55 3.51 -2.85 0.76
N ALA A 56 3.74 -1.56 0.96
CA ALA A 56 4.18 -1.00 2.24
C ALA A 56 3.15 -1.26 3.35
N CYS A 57 1.87 -1.04 3.06
CA CYS A 57 0.79 -1.33 4.02
C CYS A 57 0.76 -2.82 4.40
N MET A 58 0.94 -3.73 3.45
CA MET A 58 0.89 -5.18 3.68
C MET A 58 2.04 -5.67 4.57
N VAL A 59 3.28 -5.24 4.34
CA VAL A 59 4.40 -5.63 5.22
C VAL A 59 4.26 -5.06 6.63
N LEU A 60 3.75 -3.83 6.76
CA LEU A 60 3.45 -3.23 8.07
C LEU A 60 2.34 -4.00 8.79
N SER A 61 1.32 -4.43 8.05
CA SER A 61 0.17 -5.18 8.57
C SER A 61 0.57 -6.60 8.99
N ALA A 62 1.45 -7.26 8.24
CA ALA A 62 2.02 -8.57 8.63
C ALA A 62 2.80 -8.47 9.94
N ARG A 63 3.59 -7.40 10.13
CA ARG A 63 4.26 -7.15 11.43
C ARG A 63 3.26 -6.94 12.57
N ILE A 64 2.19 -6.19 12.32
CA ILE A 64 1.12 -5.99 13.32
C ILE A 64 0.44 -7.32 13.65
N ALA A 65 0.11 -8.14 12.66
CA ALA A 65 -0.49 -9.47 12.85
C ALA A 65 0.41 -10.36 13.71
N ALA A 66 1.69 -10.48 13.37
CA ALA A 66 2.64 -11.26 14.16
C ALA A 66 2.77 -10.75 15.60
N THR A 67 2.75 -9.43 15.80
CA THR A 67 2.76 -8.82 17.14
C THR A 67 1.52 -9.21 17.94
N ARG A 68 0.33 -9.18 17.32
CA ARG A 68 -0.93 -9.61 17.96
C ARG A 68 -0.94 -11.08 18.33
N LEU A 69 -0.23 -11.91 17.57
CA LEU A 69 -0.05 -13.35 17.84
C LEU A 69 1.06 -13.64 18.87
N GLY A 70 1.78 -12.63 19.37
CA GLY A 70 2.90 -12.83 20.29
C GLY A 70 4.16 -13.40 19.62
N LEU A 71 4.31 -13.21 18.31
CA LEU A 71 5.37 -13.81 17.49
C LEU A 71 6.35 -12.78 16.90
N ALA A 72 6.35 -11.54 17.42
CA ALA A 72 7.17 -10.45 16.88
C ALA A 72 8.66 -10.82 16.79
N ASP A 73 9.20 -11.48 17.81
CA ASP A 73 10.62 -11.85 17.88
C ASP A 73 11.01 -12.98 16.91
N ARG A 74 10.03 -13.69 16.34
CA ARG A 74 10.22 -14.84 15.44
C ARG A 74 9.93 -14.54 13.97
N LEU A 75 9.35 -13.38 13.67
CA LEU A 75 8.82 -13.04 12.34
C LEU A 75 9.87 -12.97 11.22
N GLY A 76 11.10 -12.58 11.52
CA GLY A 76 12.11 -12.30 10.51
C GLY A 76 11.73 -11.17 9.53
N GLU A 77 12.36 -11.16 8.36
CA GLU A 77 12.06 -10.26 7.25
C GLU A 77 10.74 -10.63 6.57
N VAL A 78 9.93 -9.62 6.24
CA VAL A 78 8.70 -9.74 5.45
C VAL A 78 8.83 -8.90 4.17
N LYS A 79 8.59 -9.53 3.02
CA LYS A 79 8.57 -8.87 1.69
C LYS A 79 7.17 -8.89 1.11
N ALA A 80 6.77 -7.81 0.45
CA ALA A 80 5.54 -7.75 -0.35
C ALA A 80 5.87 -7.36 -1.78
N GLY A 81 5.53 -8.21 -2.75
CA GLY A 81 5.41 -7.83 -4.15
C GLY A 81 3.95 -7.51 -4.46
N VAL A 82 3.70 -6.38 -5.13
CA VAL A 82 2.35 -6.02 -5.60
C VAL A 82 2.39 -5.68 -7.07
N THR A 83 1.53 -6.33 -7.84
CA THR A 83 1.28 -6.04 -9.26
C THR A 83 -0.21 -5.98 -9.51
N GLY A 84 -0.64 -5.69 -10.74
CA GLY A 84 -2.05 -5.76 -11.09
C GLY A 84 -2.31 -6.05 -12.56
N ASP A 85 -3.45 -6.68 -12.81
CA ASP A 85 -3.95 -6.95 -14.15
C ASP A 85 -4.67 -5.72 -14.70
N LYS A 86 -4.45 -5.42 -15.98
CA LYS A 86 -5.16 -4.34 -16.66
C LYS A 86 -6.63 -4.69 -16.80
N ALA A 87 -7.51 -3.80 -16.36
CA ALA A 87 -8.93 -3.92 -16.62
C ALA A 87 -9.22 -3.82 -18.13
N LYS A 88 -10.16 -4.63 -18.59
CA LYS A 88 -10.63 -4.62 -19.99
C LYS A 88 -11.63 -3.50 -20.26
N ASP A 89 -12.37 -3.10 -19.22
CA ASP A 89 -13.48 -2.15 -19.30
C ASP A 89 -13.20 -0.88 -18.49
N GLU A 90 -13.63 0.27 -19.02
CA GLU A 90 -13.52 1.57 -18.35
C GLU A 90 -14.59 1.73 -17.24
N PRO A 91 -14.35 2.56 -16.20
CA PRO A 91 -13.24 3.49 -15.99
C PRO A 91 -12.04 2.89 -15.26
N SER A 92 -12.14 1.66 -14.77
CA SER A 92 -11.02 1.04 -14.06
C SER A 92 -9.86 0.80 -15.03
N ARG A 93 -8.63 0.98 -14.55
CA ARG A 93 -7.42 0.62 -15.29
C ARG A 93 -6.71 -0.58 -14.69
N VAL A 94 -7.09 -1.01 -13.48
CA VAL A 94 -6.57 -2.18 -12.78
C VAL A 94 -7.75 -3.01 -12.26
N GLU A 95 -7.90 -4.23 -12.76
CA GLU A 95 -9.01 -5.12 -12.39
C GLU A 95 -8.70 -5.87 -11.10
N THR A 96 -7.49 -6.42 -11.00
CA THR A 96 -7.08 -7.23 -9.86
C THR A 96 -5.69 -6.80 -9.41
N PHE A 97 -5.52 -6.64 -8.10
CA PHE A 97 -4.21 -6.49 -7.47
C PHE A 97 -3.74 -7.86 -7.01
N HIS A 98 -2.51 -8.22 -7.37
CA HIS A 98 -1.85 -9.44 -6.91
C HIS A 98 -0.85 -9.08 -5.84
N VAL A 99 -1.07 -9.57 -4.62
CA VAL A 99 -0.15 -9.36 -3.50
C VAL A 99 0.54 -10.69 -3.16
N LYS A 100 1.86 -10.71 -3.21
CA LYS A 100 2.68 -11.84 -2.78
C LYS A 100 3.47 -11.46 -1.53
N LEU A 101 3.17 -12.10 -0.40
CA LEU A 101 3.95 -11.98 0.82
C LEU A 101 4.94 -13.13 0.99
N GLU A 102 6.18 -12.80 1.34
CA GLU A 102 7.20 -13.77 1.73
C GLU A 102 7.66 -13.45 3.15
N ILE A 103 7.63 -14.45 4.04
CA ILE A 103 7.97 -14.32 5.45
C ILE A 103 9.12 -15.28 5.76
N THR A 104 10.25 -14.72 6.18
CA THR A 104 11.39 -15.48 6.71
C THR A 104 11.19 -15.74 8.21
N GLY A 105 12.22 -16.11 8.96
CA GLY A 105 12.10 -16.38 10.40
C GLY A 105 11.60 -17.78 10.76
N ASP A 106 11.68 -18.07 12.06
CA ASP A 106 11.36 -19.36 12.66
C ASP A 106 9.86 -19.47 12.96
N LEU A 107 9.08 -19.76 11.92
CA LEU A 107 7.64 -19.95 11.97
C LEU A 107 7.26 -21.11 11.05
N ASP A 108 6.30 -21.93 11.46
CA ASP A 108 5.73 -22.94 10.58
C ASP A 108 4.84 -22.32 9.48
N THR A 109 4.52 -23.12 8.47
CA THR A 109 3.74 -22.68 7.31
C THR A 109 2.33 -22.21 7.71
N ALA A 110 1.67 -22.89 8.64
CA ALA A 110 0.33 -22.55 9.08
C ALA A 110 0.30 -21.17 9.77
N THR A 111 1.32 -20.88 10.58
CA THR A 111 1.50 -19.59 11.25
C THR A 111 1.79 -18.48 10.26
N LYS A 112 2.64 -18.73 9.25
CA LYS A 112 2.89 -17.77 8.16
C LYS A 112 1.62 -17.47 7.38
N GLN A 113 0.83 -18.49 7.04
CA GLN A 113 -0.47 -18.31 6.37
C GLN A 113 -1.45 -17.50 7.22
N ARG A 114 -1.49 -17.76 8.53
CA ARG A 114 -2.32 -16.98 9.45
C ARG A 114 -1.93 -15.51 9.47
N ILE A 115 -0.63 -15.21 9.55
CA ILE A 115 -0.12 -13.83 9.51
C ILE A 115 -0.52 -13.13 8.21
N ILE A 116 -0.46 -13.83 7.06
CA ILE A 116 -0.86 -13.28 5.77
C ILE A 116 -2.35 -12.92 5.75
N ALA A 117 -3.21 -13.84 6.19
CA ALA A 117 -4.66 -13.61 6.25
C ALA A 117 -4.99 -12.42 7.19
N ASP A 118 -4.42 -12.41 8.39
CA ASP A 118 -4.62 -11.31 9.34
C ASP A 118 -4.06 -9.98 8.80
N ALA A 119 -2.95 -10.00 8.03
CA ALA A 119 -2.39 -8.80 7.41
C ALA A 119 -3.32 -8.19 6.37
N GLU A 120 -3.98 -9.02 5.55
CA GLU A 120 -4.95 -8.58 4.57
C GLU A 120 -6.17 -7.91 5.22
N ASP A 121 -6.63 -8.46 6.35
CA ASP A 121 -7.72 -7.89 7.16
C ASP A 121 -7.31 -6.59 7.87
N ILE A 122 -6.04 -6.45 8.24
CA ILE A 122 -5.52 -5.26 8.94
C ILE A 122 -5.22 -4.11 7.96
N CYS A 123 -4.77 -4.40 6.74
CA CYS A 123 -4.23 -3.37 5.86
C CYS A 123 -5.29 -2.36 5.42
N THR A 124 -5.09 -1.10 5.80
CA THR A 124 -6.00 0.01 5.45
C THR A 124 -6.07 0.22 3.93
N VAL A 125 -4.95 0.09 3.21
CA VAL A 125 -4.91 0.35 1.76
C VAL A 125 -5.68 -0.70 0.98
N SER A 126 -5.42 -1.99 1.22
CA SER A 126 -6.15 -3.08 0.55
C SER A 126 -7.64 -3.05 0.86
N ASN A 127 -8.01 -2.84 2.13
CA ASN A 127 -9.41 -2.73 2.53
C ASN A 127 -10.11 -1.51 1.92
N THR A 128 -9.41 -0.39 1.79
CA THR A 128 -9.93 0.79 1.08
C THR A 128 -10.18 0.44 -0.38
N LEU A 129 -9.19 -0.12 -1.09
CA LEU A 129 -9.34 -0.50 -2.50
C LEU A 129 -10.48 -1.51 -2.72
N ARG A 130 -10.59 -2.53 -1.86
CA ARG A 130 -11.68 -3.52 -1.91
C ARG A 130 -13.07 -2.90 -1.70
N GLY A 131 -13.14 -1.84 -0.89
CA GLY A 131 -14.37 -1.10 -0.63
C GLY A 131 -14.81 -0.15 -1.75
N ALA A 132 -14.01 0.02 -2.81
CA ALA A 132 -14.30 0.88 -3.96
C ALA A 132 -14.78 2.30 -3.54
N PRO A 133 -13.91 3.10 -2.90
CA PRO A 133 -14.31 4.39 -2.35
C PRO A 133 -14.76 5.33 -3.48
N ALA A 134 -15.79 6.14 -3.20
CA ALA A 134 -16.21 7.17 -4.13
C ALA A 134 -15.09 8.21 -4.32
N LEU A 135 -14.83 8.56 -5.58
CA LEU A 135 -13.85 9.58 -5.96
C LEU A 135 -14.59 10.74 -6.62
N HIS A 136 -14.39 11.94 -6.08
CA HIS A 136 -14.95 13.17 -6.61
C HIS A 136 -13.83 14.21 -6.80
N ALA A 137 -13.85 14.92 -7.92
CA ALA A 137 -12.96 16.03 -8.20
C ALA A 137 -13.76 17.33 -8.19
N THR A 138 -13.20 18.38 -7.59
CA THR A 138 -13.79 19.73 -7.54
C THR A 138 -12.77 20.75 -7.99
N LEU A 139 -13.23 21.83 -8.64
CA LEU A 139 -12.40 23.01 -8.88
C LEU A 139 -12.29 23.80 -7.57
N GLY A 140 -11.07 24.24 -7.23
CA GLY A 140 -10.76 25.02 -6.02
C GLY A 140 -10.02 26.29 -6.33
#